data_AF-A0A9X4KNZ2-F1
#
_entry.id   AF-A0A9X4KNZ2-F1
#
_cell.length_a   1.000
_cell.length_b   1.000
_cell.length_c   1.000
_cell.angle_alpha   90.00
_cell.angle_beta   90.00
_cell.angle_gamma   90.00
#
_symmetry.space_group_name_H-M   'P 1'
#
loop_
_entity.id
_entity.type
_entity.pdbx_description
1 polymer ?
#
loop_
_entity_poly.entity_id
_entity_poly.type
_entity_poly.pdbx_seq_one_letter_code
_entity_poly.pdbx_strand_id
1 'polypeptide(L)'
;MGLFNKRKLPHEVFTPRKPEVNSDMYISRPRLEKDLKRELLGTKHVIIHGESGCGKSWLYKKVLSDMNINYEVINLANAARYGSITEEIKMVHSSLQPTRKTGYSEKKAGELSAGIAKGQLEFVGEFSVSEQDPVELLFKHLYKKSKKTSFGISI
;
A
#
# COMPACT_ATOMS: atom_id res chain seq x y z
N MET A 1 -37.45 4.41 -29.33
CA MET A 1 -36.16 4.81 -28.73
C MET A 1 -35.50 3.54 -28.21
N GLY A 2 -34.58 2.96 -28.98
CA GLY A 2 -34.08 1.60 -28.74
C GLY A 2 -33.10 1.54 -27.58
N LEU A 3 -33.48 0.85 -26.50
CA LEU A 3 -32.57 0.44 -25.43
C LEU A 3 -31.62 -0.64 -25.96
N PHE A 4 -30.50 -0.22 -26.53
CA PHE A 4 -29.39 -1.13 -26.79
C PHE A 4 -28.74 -1.50 -25.45
N ASN A 5 -29.20 -2.59 -24.84
CA ASN A 5 -28.48 -3.22 -23.74
C ASN A 5 -27.17 -3.79 -24.31
N LYS A 6 -26.10 -2.99 -24.27
CA LYS A 6 -24.77 -3.40 -24.71
C LYS A 6 -24.36 -4.61 -23.87
N ARG A 7 -24.12 -5.76 -24.51
CA ARG A 7 -23.68 -6.98 -23.82
C ARG A 7 -22.45 -6.65 -22.99
N LYS A 8 -22.54 -6.85 -21.66
CA LYS A 8 -21.39 -6.69 -20.76
C LYS A 8 -20.33 -7.73 -21.13
N LEU A 9 -19.07 -7.31 -21.23
CA LEU A 9 -17.94 -8.18 -21.48
C LEU A 9 -17.65 -9.02 -20.22
N PRO A 10 -17.08 -10.23 -20.33
CA PRO A 10 -16.79 -11.07 -19.17
C PRO A 10 -15.97 -10.35 -18.07
N HIS A 11 -15.04 -9.47 -18.42
CA HIS A 11 -14.24 -8.73 -17.44
C HIS A 11 -14.99 -7.56 -16.76
N GLU A 12 -16.20 -7.23 -17.22
CA GLU A 12 -17.10 -6.25 -16.59
C GLU A 12 -17.97 -6.91 -15.51
N VAL A 13 -18.20 -8.23 -15.61
CA VAL A 13 -18.97 -9.03 -14.64
C VAL A 13 -18.12 -9.96 -13.79
N PHE A 14 -16.91 -10.32 -14.22
CA PHE A 14 -15.96 -11.10 -13.42
C PHE A 14 -14.79 -10.21 -13.02
N THR A 15 -14.89 -9.61 -11.83
CA THR A 15 -13.89 -8.69 -11.28
C THR A 15 -13.15 -9.28 -10.06
N PRO A 16 -12.55 -10.48 -10.13
CA PRO A 16 -11.98 -11.14 -8.96
C PRO A 16 -10.80 -10.37 -8.34
N ARG A 17 -10.05 -9.62 -9.15
CA ARG A 17 -8.82 -8.90 -8.72
C ARG A 17 -8.92 -7.38 -8.80
N LYS A 18 -10.07 -6.79 -9.16
CA LYS A 18 -10.17 -5.33 -9.19
C LYS A 18 -10.01 -4.75 -7.78
N PRO A 19 -9.30 -3.62 -7.64
CA PRO A 19 -9.17 -2.94 -6.35
C PRO A 19 -10.53 -2.43 -5.86
N GLU A 20 -11.35 -1.95 -6.79
CA GLU A 20 -12.69 -1.45 -6.55
C GLU A 20 -13.75 -2.55 -6.65
N VAL A 21 -14.83 -2.38 -5.88
CA VAL A 21 -16.00 -3.25 -5.92
C VAL A 21 -16.91 -2.78 -7.05
N ASN A 22 -17.38 -3.72 -7.87
CA ASN A 22 -18.42 -3.42 -8.84
C ASN A 22 -19.77 -3.24 -8.11
N SER A 23 -20.23 -1.99 -8.02
CA SER A 23 -21.48 -1.63 -7.33
C SER A 23 -22.70 -2.34 -7.92
N ASP A 24 -22.72 -2.57 -9.24
CA ASP A 24 -23.84 -3.24 -9.93
C ASP A 24 -24.01 -4.70 -9.48
N MET A 25 -22.94 -5.30 -8.99
CA MET A 25 -22.89 -6.71 -8.59
C MET A 25 -22.91 -6.91 -7.07
N TYR A 26 -22.64 -5.85 -6.32
CA TYR A 26 -22.55 -5.95 -4.88
C TYR A 26 -23.94 -6.09 -4.28
N ILE A 27 -24.18 -7.21 -3.60
CA ILE A 27 -25.41 -7.41 -2.83
C ILE A 27 -25.23 -6.75 -1.46
N SER A 28 -26.11 -5.80 -1.14
CA SER A 28 -26.07 -5.09 0.14
C SER A 28 -26.24 -6.03 1.33
N ARG A 29 -25.44 -5.80 2.37
CA ARG A 29 -25.45 -6.54 3.64
C ARG A 29 -25.48 -5.55 4.80
N PRO A 30 -26.59 -4.81 5.01
CA PRO A 30 -26.61 -3.61 5.85
C PRO A 30 -26.11 -3.84 7.27
N ARG A 31 -26.45 -4.99 7.87
CA ARG A 31 -25.99 -5.36 9.22
C ARG A 31 -24.47 -5.52 9.28
N LEU A 32 -23.89 -6.34 8.39
CA LEU A 32 -22.44 -6.60 8.37
C LEU A 32 -21.65 -5.35 8.00
N GLU A 33 -22.18 -4.53 7.11
CA GLU A 33 -21.58 -3.25 6.73
C GLU A 33 -21.58 -2.28 7.92
N LYS A 34 -22.70 -2.16 8.64
CA LYS A 34 -22.81 -1.32 9.83
C LYS A 34 -21.87 -1.78 10.94
N ASP A 35 -21.82 -3.09 11.19
CA ASP A 35 -20.94 -3.66 12.20
C ASP A 35 -19.47 -3.41 11.83
N LEU A 36 -19.06 -3.67 10.58
CA LEU A 36 -17.69 -3.42 10.14
C LEU A 36 -17.33 -1.93 10.23
N LYS A 37 -18.22 -1.02 9.84
CA LYS A 37 -18.03 0.44 9.99
C LYS A 37 -17.78 0.82 11.45
N ARG A 38 -18.56 0.25 12.38
CA ARG A 38 -18.40 0.51 13.82
C ARG A 38 -17.06 -0.01 14.34
N GLU A 39 -16.69 -1.25 14.01
CA GLU A 39 -15.46 -1.86 14.51
C GLU A 39 -14.21 -1.17 13.96
N LEU A 40 -14.24 -0.66 12.72
CA LEU A 40 -13.14 0.09 12.11
C LEU A 40 -12.85 1.45 12.79
N LEU A 41 -13.80 1.99 13.54
CA LEU A 41 -13.61 3.21 14.34
C LEU A 41 -12.99 2.92 15.72
N GLY A 42 -12.89 1.65 16.11
CA GLY A 42 -12.24 1.22 17.35
C GLY A 42 -10.72 1.17 17.23
N THR A 43 -10.06 0.77 18.32
CA THR A 43 -8.60 0.60 18.39
C THR A 43 -8.14 -0.85 18.25
N LYS A 44 -9.08 -1.77 18.00
CA LYS A 44 -8.82 -3.22 17.95
C LYS A 44 -8.61 -3.69 16.51
N HIS A 45 -7.91 -4.81 16.37
CA HIS A 45 -7.84 -5.52 15.09
C HIS A 45 -9.19 -6.20 14.77
N VAL A 46 -9.65 -6.02 13.54
CA VAL A 46 -10.91 -6.60 13.05
C VAL A 46 -10.62 -7.85 12.25
N ILE A 47 -11.29 -8.95 12.58
CA ILE A 47 -11.20 -10.22 11.86
C ILE A 47 -12.54 -10.48 11.14
N ILE A 48 -12.48 -10.65 9.82
CA ILE A 48 -13.63 -11.06 9.00
C ILE A 48 -13.47 -12.53 8.64
N HIS A 49 -14.36 -13.39 9.15
CA HIS A 49 -14.32 -14.83 8.91
C HIS A 49 -15.55 -15.30 8.10
N GLY A 50 -15.47 -16.52 7.57
CA GLY A 50 -16.50 -17.15 6.74
C GLY A 50 -15.90 -18.00 5.63
N GLU A 51 -16.72 -18.80 4.96
CA GLU A 51 -16.28 -19.72 3.90
C GLU A 51 -15.65 -18.99 2.70
N SER A 52 -14.85 -19.72 1.92
CA SER A 52 -14.26 -19.20 0.69
C SER A 52 -15.37 -18.80 -0.29
N GLY A 53 -15.20 -17.67 -0.98
CA GLY A 53 -16.19 -17.19 -1.96
C GLY A 53 -17.40 -16.42 -1.38
N CYS A 54 -17.58 -16.31 -0.07
CA CYS A 54 -18.71 -15.56 0.51
C CYS A 54 -18.65 -14.03 0.38
N GLY A 55 -17.68 -13.46 -0.33
CA GLY A 55 -17.57 -12.02 -0.54
C GLY A 55 -16.94 -11.23 0.60
N LYS A 56 -16.13 -11.86 1.48
CA LYS A 56 -15.38 -11.17 2.55
C LYS A 56 -14.55 -9.99 2.03
N SER A 57 -13.83 -10.22 0.92
CA SER A 57 -13.05 -9.17 0.28
C SER A 57 -13.91 -8.06 -0.31
N TRP A 58 -15.09 -8.40 -0.83
CA TRP A 58 -16.02 -7.40 -1.35
C TRP A 58 -16.59 -6.54 -0.21
N LEU A 59 -16.92 -7.15 0.93
CA LEU A 59 -17.44 -6.46 2.10
C LEU A 59 -16.47 -5.39 2.61
N TYR A 60 -15.20 -5.75 2.87
CA TYR A 60 -14.25 -4.75 3.39
C TYR A 60 -13.93 -3.69 2.34
N LYS A 61 -13.76 -4.05 1.07
CA LYS A 61 -13.45 -3.09 0.00
C LYS A 61 -14.57 -2.06 -0.13
N LYS A 62 -15.82 -2.52 -0.13
CA LYS A 62 -17.00 -1.65 -0.18
C LYS A 62 -17.04 -0.71 1.01
N VAL A 63 -16.92 -1.24 2.23
CA VAL A 63 -16.99 -0.43 3.45
C VAL A 63 -15.85 0.59 3.55
N LEU A 64 -14.62 0.20 3.25
CA LEU A 64 -13.48 1.12 3.26
C LEU A 64 -13.61 2.20 2.18
N SER A 65 -14.15 1.85 1.01
CA SER A 65 -14.46 2.80 -0.06
C SER A 65 -15.54 3.80 0.38
N ASP A 66 -16.65 3.34 0.96
CA ASP A 66 -17.71 4.22 1.48
C ASP A 66 -17.18 5.21 2.53
N MET A 67 -16.17 4.81 3.31
CA MET A 67 -15.56 5.61 4.37
C MET A 67 -14.37 6.45 3.88
N ASN A 68 -14.02 6.39 2.59
CA ASN A 68 -12.82 7.02 2.02
C ASN A 68 -11.52 6.67 2.77
N ILE A 69 -11.40 5.42 3.23
CA ILE A 69 -10.21 4.94 3.96
C ILE A 69 -9.19 4.42 2.95
N ASN A 70 -7.97 4.99 2.99
CA ASN A 70 -6.82 4.46 2.26
C ASN A 70 -6.25 3.22 2.98
N TYR A 71 -6.02 2.15 2.25
CA TYR A 71 -5.45 0.92 2.79
C TYR A 71 -4.56 0.23 1.74
N GLU A 72 -3.70 -0.68 2.22
CA GLU A 72 -2.94 -1.62 1.38
C GLU A 72 -3.22 -3.05 1.83
N VAL A 73 -3.19 -4.00 0.89
CA VAL A 73 -3.47 -5.42 1.16
C VAL A 73 -2.16 -6.17 1.31
N ILE A 74 -1.94 -6.76 2.48
CA ILE A 74 -0.82 -7.67 2.75
C ILE A 74 -1.30 -9.10 2.54
N ASN A 75 -0.67 -9.84 1.64
CA ASN A 75 -1.05 -11.22 1.35
C ASN A 75 -0.31 -12.20 2.26
N LEU A 76 -1.02 -12.78 3.23
CA LEU A 76 -0.41 -13.73 4.18
C LEU A 76 0.08 -15.03 3.51
N ALA A 77 -0.44 -15.41 2.34
CA ALA A 77 0.10 -16.55 1.60
C ALA A 77 1.51 -16.26 1.07
N ASN A 78 1.78 -15.01 0.67
CA ASN A 78 3.14 -14.60 0.28
C ASN A 78 4.03 -14.47 1.51
N ALA A 79 3.53 -13.87 2.61
CA ALA A 79 4.27 -13.80 3.87
C ALA A 79 4.72 -15.18 4.35
N ALA A 80 3.84 -16.20 4.26
CA ALA A 80 4.19 -17.58 4.57
C ALA A 80 5.29 -18.12 3.66
N ARG A 81 5.28 -17.80 2.36
CA ARG A 81 6.33 -18.20 1.40
C ARG A 81 7.66 -17.51 1.66
N TYR A 82 7.64 -16.26 2.13
CA TYR A 82 8.84 -15.50 2.51
C TYR A 82 9.33 -15.79 3.93
N GLY A 83 8.54 -16.51 4.73
CA GLY A 83 8.85 -16.80 6.14
C GLY A 83 8.64 -15.61 7.07
N SER A 84 8.06 -14.49 6.61
CA SER A 84 7.83 -13.30 7.44
C SER A 84 6.76 -12.38 6.85
N ILE A 85 5.89 -11.85 7.73
CA ILE A 85 4.94 -10.78 7.39
C ILE A 85 5.69 -9.48 7.06
N THR A 86 6.79 -9.21 7.77
CA THR A 86 7.61 -8.01 7.56
C THR A 86 8.19 -7.97 6.14
N GLU A 87 8.59 -9.11 5.59
CA GLU A 87 9.11 -9.18 4.22
C GLU A 87 8.02 -8.92 3.18
N GLU A 88 6.80 -9.44 3.36
CA GLU A 88 5.67 -9.08 2.50
C GLU A 88 5.36 -7.57 2.57
N ILE A 89 5.42 -6.98 3.78
CA ILE A 89 5.24 -5.53 3.96
C ILE A 89 6.30 -4.73 3.19
N LYS A 90 7.57 -5.15 3.25
CA LYS A 90 8.66 -4.53 2.47
C LYS A 90 8.41 -4.63 0.96
N MET A 91 7.93 -5.78 0.49
CA MET A 91 7.62 -5.99 -0.93
C MET A 91 6.49 -5.08 -1.41
N VAL A 92 5.39 -5.02 -0.64
CA VAL A 92 4.26 -4.12 -0.93
C VAL A 92 4.74 -2.66 -0.91
N HIS A 93 5.48 -2.23 0.12
CA HIS A 93 6.00 -0.87 0.19
C HIS A 93 6.92 -0.53 -0.99
N SER A 94 7.81 -1.44 -1.37
CA SER A 94 8.73 -1.25 -2.50
C SER A 94 7.98 -1.13 -3.83
N SER A 95 6.89 -1.88 -4.02
CA SER A 95 6.04 -1.76 -5.21
C SER A 95 5.35 -0.39 -5.33
N LEU A 96 5.06 0.26 -4.20
CA LEU A 96 4.43 1.58 -4.13
C LEU A 96 5.43 2.73 -4.36
N GLN A 97 6.73 2.45 -4.23
CA GLN A 97 7.82 3.42 -4.43
C GLN A 97 8.90 2.85 -5.37
N PRO A 98 8.61 2.71 -6.67
CA PRO A 98 9.55 2.12 -7.63
C PRO A 98 10.85 2.95 -7.79
N THR A 99 10.84 4.23 -7.43
CA THR A 99 12.02 5.10 -7.46
C THR A 99 12.77 5.09 -6.13
N ARG A 100 13.60 4.07 -5.91
CA ARG A 100 14.69 4.16 -4.94
C ARG A 100 15.97 4.45 -5.71
N LYS A 101 16.44 5.71 -5.69
CA LYS A 101 17.84 6.00 -6.06
C LYS A 101 18.72 5.32 -5.02
N THR A 102 19.17 4.10 -5.30
CA THR A 102 20.10 3.38 -4.45
C THR A 102 21.51 3.86 -4.76
N GLY A 103 22.07 4.64 -3.83
CA GLY A 103 23.48 5.01 -3.81
C GLY A 103 23.80 6.35 -4.46
N TYR A 104 24.19 7.32 -3.62
CA TYR A 104 25.08 8.40 -4.06
C TYR A 104 26.48 7.97 -3.64
N SER A 105 27.36 7.68 -4.60
CA SER A 105 28.81 7.67 -4.34
C SER A 105 29.25 9.13 -4.43
N GLU A 106 29.31 9.84 -3.30
CA GLU A 106 30.01 11.13 -3.26
C GLU A 106 31.52 10.86 -3.24
N LYS A 107 32.18 10.94 -4.39
CA LYS A 107 33.63 11.13 -4.43
C LYS A 107 33.94 12.59 -4.05
N LYS A 108 34.14 12.87 -2.77
CA LYS A 108 34.79 14.13 -2.34
C LYS A 108 36.29 13.99 -2.55
N ALA A 109 36.78 14.48 -3.68
CA ALA A 109 38.20 14.73 -3.87
C ALA A 109 38.57 15.97 -3.03
N GLY A 110 39.16 15.75 -1.86
CA GLY A 110 39.78 16.83 -1.09
C GLY A 110 41.17 17.11 -1.64
N GLU A 111 41.33 18.19 -2.41
CA GLU A 111 42.65 18.72 -2.75
C GLU A 111 43.21 19.46 -1.52
N LEU A 112 43.94 18.76 -0.65
CA LEU A 112 44.73 19.39 0.40
C LEU A 112 46.04 19.89 -0.21
N SER A 113 46.09 21.17 -0.55
CA SER A 113 47.29 21.86 -1.00
C SER A 113 48.12 22.33 0.21
N ALA A 114 48.97 21.46 0.75
CA ALA A 114 50.13 21.88 1.55
C ALA A 114 51.19 20.76 1.69
N GLY A 115 52.17 20.74 0.78
CA GLY A 115 53.57 20.51 1.14
C GLY A 115 54.15 19.09 1.26
N ILE A 116 53.44 18.04 1.67
CA ILE A 116 54.10 16.74 1.96
C ILE A 116 53.24 15.54 1.55
N ALA A 117 53.81 14.68 0.68
CA ALA A 117 53.34 13.35 0.25
C ALA A 117 51.94 13.26 -0.41
N LYS A 118 51.92 13.09 -1.75
CA LYS A 118 50.72 12.69 -2.51
C LYS A 118 50.29 11.26 -2.14
N GLY A 119 49.56 11.09 -1.04
CA GLY A 119 48.77 9.91 -0.76
C GLY A 119 47.32 10.16 -1.22
N GLN A 120 46.87 9.44 -2.25
CA GLN A 120 45.46 9.41 -2.65
C GLN A 120 44.69 8.62 -1.58
N LEU A 121 44.07 9.31 -0.63
CA LEU A 121 43.14 8.69 0.33
C LEU A 121 41.73 8.73 -0.28
N GLU A 122 41.30 7.61 -0.87
CA GLU A 122 39.90 7.41 -1.25
C GLU A 122 39.08 7.11 0.02
N PHE A 123 38.37 8.11 0.54
CA PHE A 123 37.43 7.90 1.63
C PHE A 123 36.07 7.50 1.07
N VAL A 124 35.81 6.19 1.00
CA VAL A 124 34.47 5.65 0.70
C VAL A 124 33.69 5.61 2.01
N GLY A 125 32.91 6.68 2.27
CA GLY A 125 31.99 6.69 3.39
C GLY A 125 30.78 5.80 3.11
N GLU A 126 30.73 4.60 3.69
CA GLU A 126 29.49 3.81 3.77
C GLU A 126 28.59 4.43 4.84
N PHE A 127 27.59 5.21 4.41
CA PHE A 127 26.53 5.67 5.30
C PHE A 127 25.47 4.57 5.40
N SER A 128 25.45 3.83 6.51
CA SER A 128 24.31 3.00 6.87
C SER A 128 23.18 3.92 7.34
N VAL A 129 22.26 4.26 6.43
CA VAL A 129 20.99 4.86 6.83
C VAL A 129 20.30 3.85 7.73
N SER A 130 20.10 4.19 9.00
CA SER A 130 19.38 3.34 9.96
C SER A 130 18.09 2.85 9.32
N GLU A 131 17.96 1.53 9.13
CA GLU A 131 16.83 0.92 8.44
C GLU A 131 15.56 1.21 9.26
N GLN A 132 14.72 2.12 8.76
CA GLN A 132 13.43 2.42 9.40
C GLN A 132 12.55 1.18 9.35
N ASP A 133 11.73 0.98 10.38
CA ASP A 133 10.78 -0.15 10.43
C ASP A 133 9.87 -0.14 9.18
N PRO A 134 9.82 -1.23 8.40
CA PRO A 134 8.96 -1.36 7.23
C PRO A 134 7.48 -1.03 7.49
N VAL A 135 6.97 -1.33 8.68
CA VAL A 135 5.60 -1.01 9.08
C VAL A 135 5.42 0.49 9.17
N GLU A 136 6.35 1.18 9.82
CA GLU A 136 6.34 2.63 9.98
C GLU A 136 6.45 3.34 8.62
N LEU A 137 7.30 2.83 7.71
CA LEU A 137 7.41 3.34 6.35
C LEU A 137 6.08 3.23 5.58
N LEU A 138 5.41 2.09 5.68
CA LEU A 138 4.10 1.88 5.03
C LEU A 138 3.04 2.83 5.60
N PHE A 139 2.99 3.00 6.93
CA PHE A 139 2.06 3.95 7.55
C PHE A 139 2.35 5.40 7.16
N LYS A 140 3.62 5.82 7.10
CA LYS A 140 4.01 7.14 6.58
C LYS A 140 3.54 7.33 5.14
N HIS A 141 3.64 6.31 4.30
CA HIS A 141 3.14 6.36 2.92
C HIS A 141 1.62 6.54 2.87
N LEU A 142 0.88 5.71 3.60
CA LEU A 142 -0.59 5.78 3.69
C LEU A 142 -1.08 7.14 4.21
N TYR A 143 -0.40 7.69 5.21
CA TYR A 143 -0.70 9.02 5.76
C TYR A 143 -0.45 10.15 4.75
N LYS A 144 0.62 10.07 3.95
CA LYS A 144 0.87 11.03 2.86
C LYS A 144 -0.19 10.92 1.77
N LYS A 145 -0.62 9.70 1.44
CA LYS A 145 -1.68 9.42 0.46
C LYS A 145 -3.00 10.05 0.92
N SER A 146 -3.38 9.88 2.18
CA SER A 146 -4.63 10.45 2.72
C SER A 146 -4.65 11.99 2.72
N LYS A 147 -3.53 12.66 3.04
CA LYS A 147 -3.45 14.13 2.96
C LYS A 147 -3.63 14.70 1.56
N LYS A 148 -3.16 13.97 0.54
CA LYS A 148 -3.38 14.37 -0.86
C LYS A 148 -4.85 14.21 -1.25
N THR A 149 -5.51 13.17 -0.75
CA THR A 149 -6.95 12.95 -0.97
C THR A 149 -7.80 14.03 -0.28
N SER A 150 -7.42 14.52 0.90
CA SER A 150 -8.18 15.55 1.63
C SER A 150 -8.06 16.97 1.03
N PHE A 151 -6.99 17.28 0.30
CA PHE A 151 -6.79 18.60 -0.33
C PHE A 151 -7.65 18.84 -1.59
N GLY A 152 -8.45 17.85 -2.02
CA GLY A 152 -9.45 17.98 -3.10
C GLY A 152 -10.88 18.23 -2.60
N ILE A 153 -11.08 18.41 -1.29
CA ILE A 153 -12.37 18.75 -0.70
C ILE A 153 -12.22 20.15 -0.09
N SER A 154 -12.40 21.17 -0.93
CA SER A 154 -12.76 22.49 -0.45
C SER A 154 -14.23 22.43 -0.01
N ILE A 155 -14.45 22.59 1.29
CA ILE A 155 -15.71 23.15 1.81
C ILE A 155 -15.60 24.67 1.68
#